data_AF-K1JGV3-F1
#
_entry.id   AF-K1JGV3-F1
#
_cell.length_a   1.000
_cell.length_b   1.000
_cell.length_c   1.000
_cell.angle_alpha   90.00
_cell.angle_beta   90.00
_cell.angle_gamma   90.00
#
_symmetry.space_group_name_H-M   'P 1'
#
loop_
_entity.id
_entity.type
_entity.pdbx_description
1 polymer ?
#
loop_
_entity_poly.entity_id
_entity_poly.type
_entity_poly.pdbx_seq_one_letter_code
_entity_poly.pdbx_strand_id
1 'polypeptide(L)'
;MRLLCLLALFASFTASANSADTIAVCDGLITKAKTYSSMSPATLKKLRDLTMEATLEDFRQEYGSVVDDAMTQLLATNLSREQAQFQLLRQLRIFQGMLINMGLNLNGVEDPAPWEKFRQDCIASNGQWPVM
;
A
#
# COMPACT_ATOMS: atom_id res chain seq x y z
N MET A 1 -8.94 11.35 -11.22
CA MET A 1 -8.05 10.24 -11.61
C MET A 1 -6.83 10.02 -10.70
N ARG A 2 -6.60 10.77 -9.59
CA ARG A 2 -5.58 10.44 -8.57
C ARG A 2 -5.95 10.71 -7.10
N LEU A 3 -7.22 10.61 -6.73
CA LEU A 3 -7.59 10.03 -5.41
C LEU A 3 -7.12 8.56 -5.28
N LEU A 4 -6.31 8.08 -6.24
CA LEU A 4 -6.25 6.73 -6.80
C LEU A 4 -4.92 6.03 -6.55
N CYS A 5 -4.07 6.59 -5.70
CA CYS A 5 -3.06 5.79 -5.01
C CYS A 5 -3.08 6.05 -3.52
N LEU A 6 -4.18 6.49 -2.90
CA LEU A 6 -4.17 7.33 -1.67
C LEU A 6 -3.28 8.60 -1.83
N LEU A 7 -3.11 8.99 -3.11
CA LEU A 7 -2.35 10.06 -3.79
C LEU A 7 -0.91 9.72 -4.24
N ALA A 8 -0.12 9.05 -3.40
CA ALA A 8 1.11 8.30 -3.70
C ALA A 8 1.38 7.54 -2.39
N LEU A 9 0.42 6.68 -2.07
CA LEU A 9 -0.12 6.30 -0.75
C LEU A 9 -0.28 7.33 0.37
N PHE A 10 0.62 8.26 0.64
CA PHE A 10 0.39 9.31 1.65
C PHE A 10 0.99 10.66 1.27
N ALA A 11 1.82 10.70 0.22
CA ALA A 11 2.73 11.79 -0.04
C ALA A 11 3.77 11.38 -1.13
N SER A 12 4.41 12.19 -1.97
CA SER A 12 4.58 13.64 -1.90
C SER A 12 4.63 14.10 -0.44
N PHE A 13 5.58 13.58 0.35
CA PHE A 13 5.76 13.96 1.76
C PHE A 13 6.50 15.27 1.61
N THR A 14 5.74 16.29 1.24
CA THR A 14 6.19 17.59 0.72
C THR A 14 6.90 17.54 -0.65
N ALA A 15 6.39 18.31 -1.61
CA ALA A 15 7.03 18.67 -2.87
C ALA A 15 7.30 17.53 -3.89
N SER A 16 7.62 17.92 -5.11
CA SER A 16 8.06 17.04 -6.21
C SER A 16 8.97 15.91 -5.73
N ALA A 17 8.48 14.66 -5.70
CA ALA A 17 9.32 13.51 -5.38
C ALA A 17 10.47 13.46 -6.38
N ASN A 18 11.68 13.70 -5.90
CA ASN A 18 12.87 13.41 -6.69
C ASN A 18 12.87 11.89 -6.99
N SER A 19 13.61 11.44 -7.99
CA SER A 19 13.63 10.01 -8.36
C SER A 19 14.02 9.08 -7.20
N ALA A 20 14.74 9.57 -6.19
CA ALA A 20 15.16 8.78 -5.04
C ALA A 20 13.99 8.45 -4.09
N ASP A 21 13.06 9.39 -3.88
CA ASP A 21 11.88 9.16 -3.05
C ASP A 21 10.95 8.09 -3.67
N THR A 22 10.76 8.15 -4.99
CA THR A 22 9.97 7.16 -5.74
C THR A 22 10.60 5.76 -5.67
N ILE A 23 11.93 5.68 -5.78
CA ILE A 23 12.66 4.42 -5.66
C ILE A 23 12.47 3.81 -4.26
N ALA A 24 12.62 4.62 -3.20
CA ALA A 24 12.46 4.15 -1.83
C ALA A 24 11.05 3.61 -1.54
N VAL A 25 10.02 4.26 -2.09
CA VAL A 25 8.63 3.77 -2.01
C VAL A 25 8.49 2.41 -2.68
N CYS A 26 8.96 2.25 -3.92
CA CYS A 26 8.86 0.99 -4.64
C CYS A 26 9.62 -0.15 -3.96
N ASP A 27 10.81 0.13 -3.42
CA ASP A 27 11.61 -0.85 -2.66
C ASP A 27 10.90 -1.27 -1.35
N GLY A 28 10.23 -0.33 -0.68
CA GLY A 28 9.39 -0.62 0.49
C GLY A 28 8.21 -1.54 0.16
N LEU A 29 7.50 -1.28 -0.95
CA LEU A 29 6.39 -2.12 -1.42
C LEU A 29 6.86 -3.55 -1.72
N ILE A 30 7.99 -3.70 -2.42
CA ILE A 30 8.59 -5.00 -2.73
C ILE A 30 8.98 -5.73 -1.45
N THR A 31 9.60 -5.05 -0.49
CA THR A 31 10.01 -5.65 0.79
C THR A 31 8.81 -6.20 1.56
N LYS A 32 7.72 -5.44 1.63
CA LYS A 32 6.49 -5.88 2.29
C LYS A 32 5.84 -7.05 1.53
N ALA A 33 5.76 -6.99 0.19
CA ALA A 33 5.23 -8.07 -0.63
C ALA A 33 6.07 -9.37 -0.54
N LYS A 34 7.40 -9.27 -0.47
CA LYS A 34 8.32 -10.39 -0.23
C LYS A 34 8.12 -11.04 1.14
N THR A 35 7.86 -10.23 2.16
CA THR A 35 7.48 -10.74 3.48
C THR A 35 6.25 -11.65 3.37
N TYR A 36 5.23 -11.23 2.62
CA TYR A 36 4.07 -12.07 2.35
C TYR A 36 4.39 -13.29 1.48
N SER A 37 5.24 -13.17 0.46
CA SER A 37 5.56 -14.30 -0.44
C SER A 37 6.32 -15.44 0.24
N SER A 38 6.92 -15.20 1.41
CA SER A 38 7.53 -16.24 2.25
C SER A 38 6.54 -16.96 3.18
N MET A 39 5.31 -16.47 3.33
CA MET A 39 4.30 -17.07 4.19
C MET A 39 3.58 -18.22 3.51
N SER A 40 3.01 -19.15 4.28
CA SER A 40 2.17 -20.20 3.69
C SER A 40 0.92 -19.61 3.02
N PRO A 41 0.40 -20.20 1.92
CA PRO A 41 -0.84 -19.75 1.30
C PRO A 41 -2.04 -19.74 2.26
N ALA A 42 -2.09 -20.65 3.24
CA ALA A 42 -3.13 -20.67 4.26
C ALA A 42 -3.05 -19.44 5.19
N THR A 43 -1.84 -19.06 5.60
CA THR A 43 -1.58 -17.84 6.39
C THR A 43 -2.00 -16.60 5.61
N LEU A 44 -1.66 -16.51 4.33
CA LEU A 44 -2.01 -15.37 3.48
C LEU A 44 -3.52 -15.24 3.26
N LYS A 45 -4.22 -16.36 3.06
CA LYS A 45 -5.70 -16.36 2.99
C LYS A 45 -6.31 -15.82 4.29
N LYS A 46 -5.83 -16.28 5.44
CA LYS A 46 -6.28 -15.79 6.75
C LYS A 46 -6.00 -14.28 6.93
N LEU A 47 -4.82 -13.82 6.54
CA LEU A 47 -4.45 -12.39 6.61
C LEU A 47 -5.35 -11.53 5.72
N ARG A 48 -5.71 -12.01 4.53
CA ARG A 48 -6.63 -11.31 3.63
C ARG A 48 -8.02 -11.18 4.26
N ASP A 49 -8.50 -12.24 4.91
CA ASP A 49 -9.82 -12.21 5.56
C ASP A 49 -9.79 -11.26 6.77
N LEU A 50 -8.72 -11.30 7.59
CA LEU A 50 -8.49 -10.34 8.68
C LEU A 50 -8.39 -8.89 8.20
N THR A 51 -7.84 -8.65 7.00
CA THR A 51 -7.78 -7.31 6.40
C THR A 51 -9.18 -6.73 6.16
N MET A 52 -10.16 -7.57 5.84
CA MET A 52 -11.54 -7.11 5.65
C MET A 52 -12.22 -6.72 6.96
N GLU A 53 -11.80 -7.33 8.07
CA GLU A 53 -12.28 -7.06 9.43
C GLU A 53 -11.51 -5.91 10.11
N ALA A 54 -10.28 -5.61 9.65
CA ALA A 54 -9.39 -4.61 10.22
C ALA A 54 -10.03 -3.22 10.31
N THR A 55 -9.83 -2.54 11.43
CA THR A 55 -10.29 -1.19 11.74
C THR A 55 -9.21 -0.16 11.43
N LEU A 56 -9.54 1.14 11.52
CA LEU A 56 -8.53 2.19 11.41
C LEU A 56 -7.47 2.11 12.51
N GLU A 57 -7.84 1.62 13.69
CA GLU A 57 -6.91 1.49 14.81
C GLU A 57 -5.87 0.39 14.55
N ASP A 58 -6.30 -0.75 13.98
CA ASP A 58 -5.38 -1.81 13.56
C ASP A 58 -4.36 -1.28 12.54
N PHE A 59 -4.82 -0.45 11.59
CA PHE A 59 -3.93 0.19 10.64
C PHE A 59 -3.04 1.27 11.27
N ARG A 60 -3.49 1.99 12.30
CA ARG A 60 -2.60 2.91 13.06
C ARG A 60 -1.50 2.16 13.79
N GLN A 61 -1.80 0.99 14.36
CA GLN A 61 -0.78 0.16 15.00
C GLN A 61 0.24 -0.35 13.98
N GLU A 62 -0.18 -0.67 12.76
CA GLU A 62 0.71 -1.16 11.70
C GLU A 62 1.53 -0.05 11.02
N TYR A 63 0.89 1.09 10.71
CA TYR A 63 1.44 2.15 9.86
C TYR A 63 1.79 3.44 10.61
N GLY A 64 1.46 3.54 11.90
CA GLY A 64 1.81 4.67 12.77
C GLY A 64 1.19 5.99 12.30
N SER A 65 1.98 7.06 12.44
CA SER A 65 1.57 8.44 12.14
C SER A 65 1.14 8.66 10.70
N VAL A 66 1.54 7.77 9.79
CA VAL A 66 1.15 7.82 8.38
C VAL A 66 -0.38 7.85 8.27
N VAL A 67 -1.10 6.99 8.99
CA VAL A 67 -2.57 6.94 8.95
C VAL A 67 -3.20 8.27 9.38
N ASP A 68 -2.63 8.91 10.40
CA ASP A 68 -3.11 10.20 10.90
C ASP A 68 -2.79 11.35 9.92
N ASP A 69 -1.68 11.25 9.17
CA ASP A 69 -1.34 12.19 8.12
C ASP A 69 -2.35 12.16 6.96
N ALA A 70 -2.74 10.98 6.42
CA ALA A 70 -3.81 11.00 5.39
C ALA A 70 -5.17 11.33 5.98
N MET A 71 -5.45 11.03 7.24
CA MET A 71 -6.68 11.51 7.86
C MET A 71 -6.72 13.04 7.78
N THR A 72 -5.62 13.71 8.12
CA THR A 72 -5.50 15.17 8.04
C THR A 72 -5.66 15.67 6.60
N GLN A 73 -5.02 15.01 5.63
CA GLN A 73 -5.16 15.37 4.21
C GLN A 73 -6.59 15.18 3.68
N LEU A 74 -7.26 14.08 4.02
CA LEU A 74 -8.64 13.83 3.61
C LEU A 74 -9.60 14.84 4.23
N LEU A 75 -9.39 15.22 5.49
CA LEU A 75 -10.18 16.27 6.14
C LEU A 75 -9.99 17.64 5.46
N ALA A 76 -8.82 17.92 4.90
CA ALA A 76 -8.57 19.14 4.11
C ALA A 76 -9.34 19.19 2.77
N THR A 77 -9.95 18.07 2.34
CA THR A 77 -10.77 18.01 1.11
C THR A 77 -12.25 18.32 1.33
N ASN A 78 -12.61 18.96 2.46
CA ASN A 78 -13.99 19.28 2.85
C ASN A 78 -14.91 18.07 3.05
N LEU A 79 -14.35 16.88 3.28
CA LEU A 79 -15.12 15.71 3.70
C LEU A 79 -15.51 15.83 5.17
N SER A 80 -16.67 15.28 5.53
CA SER A 80 -16.97 15.06 6.95
C SER A 80 -15.95 14.08 7.55
N ARG A 81 -15.74 14.13 8.86
CA ARG A 81 -14.82 13.20 9.54
C ARG A 81 -15.20 11.73 9.29
N GLU A 82 -16.50 11.42 9.31
CA GLU A 82 -16.99 10.05 9.02
C GLU A 82 -16.69 9.63 7.58
N GLN A 83 -16.88 10.53 6.61
CA GLN A 83 -16.56 10.25 5.21
C GLN A 83 -15.05 10.04 5.01
N ALA A 84 -14.21 10.88 5.62
CA ALA A 84 -12.76 10.73 5.57
C ALA A 84 -12.31 9.40 6.21
N GLN A 85 -12.84 9.05 7.37
CA GLN A 85 -12.57 7.77 8.04
C GLN A 85 -12.96 6.57 7.19
N PHE A 86 -14.17 6.58 6.63
CA PHE A 86 -14.65 5.51 5.76
C PHE A 86 -13.77 5.36 4.51
N GLN A 87 -13.45 6.48 3.85
CA GLN A 87 -12.60 6.46 2.66
C GLN A 87 -11.20 5.97 2.97
N LEU A 88 -10.57 6.47 4.04
CA LEU A 88 -9.24 6.04 4.46
C LEU A 88 -9.21 4.54 4.75
N LEU A 89 -10.17 4.04 5.55
CA LEU A 89 -10.26 2.64 5.90
C LEU A 89 -10.42 1.76 4.66
N ARG A 90 -11.33 2.13 3.76
CA ARG A 90 -11.55 1.41 2.50
C ARG A 90 -10.25 1.29 1.69
N GLN A 91 -9.50 2.37 1.58
CA GLN A 91 -8.28 2.38 0.78
C GLN A 91 -7.13 1.60 1.44
N LEU A 92 -6.99 1.69 2.76
CA LEU A 92 -6.01 0.88 3.52
C LEU A 92 -6.27 -0.62 3.33
N ARG A 93 -7.55 -1.05 3.40
CA ARG A 93 -7.93 -2.44 3.15
C ARG A 93 -7.63 -2.88 1.72
N ILE A 94 -7.90 -2.03 0.72
CA ILE A 94 -7.56 -2.31 -0.69
C ILE A 94 -6.05 -2.48 -0.84
N PHE A 95 -5.27 -1.55 -0.28
CA PHE A 95 -3.82 -1.56 -0.35
C PHE A 95 -3.20 -2.82 0.28
N GLN A 96 -3.61 -3.14 1.51
CA GLN A 96 -3.17 -4.36 2.19
C GLN A 96 -3.57 -5.61 1.42
N GLY A 97 -4.77 -5.63 0.83
CA GLY A 97 -5.22 -6.71 -0.05
C GLY A 97 -4.34 -6.89 -1.29
N MET A 98 -3.90 -5.80 -1.93
CA MET A 98 -3.00 -5.85 -3.09
C MET A 98 -1.64 -6.45 -2.71
N LEU A 99 -1.06 -6.03 -1.57
CA LEU A 99 0.21 -6.56 -1.06
C LEU A 99 0.12 -8.07 -0.78
N ILE A 100 -0.95 -8.52 -0.12
CA ILE A 100 -1.17 -9.94 0.18
C ILE A 100 -1.36 -10.75 -1.10
N ASN A 101 -2.13 -10.23 -2.06
CA ASN A 101 -2.34 -10.90 -3.35
C ASN A 101 -1.03 -11.02 -4.16
N MET A 102 -0.16 -10.01 -4.11
CA MET A 102 1.17 -10.12 -4.73
C MET A 102 2.03 -11.18 -4.03
N GLY A 103 2.00 -11.20 -2.69
CA GLY A 103 2.67 -12.26 -1.92
C GLY A 103 2.14 -13.66 -2.26
N LEU A 104 0.84 -13.80 -2.50
CA LEU A 104 0.22 -15.05 -2.98
C LEU A 104 0.68 -15.41 -4.40
N ASN A 105 0.68 -14.45 -5.32
CA ASN A 105 1.05 -14.68 -6.72
C ASN A 105 2.53 -15.03 -6.89
N LEU A 106 3.40 -14.50 -6.03
CA LEU A 106 4.84 -14.73 -6.05
C LEU A 106 5.29 -15.67 -4.92
N ASN A 107 4.38 -16.46 -4.36
CA ASN A 107 4.68 -17.35 -3.25
C ASN A 107 5.73 -18.40 -3.65
N GLY A 108 6.82 -18.48 -2.89
CA GLY A 108 7.95 -19.37 -3.20
C GLY A 108 8.77 -18.98 -4.43
N VAL A 109 8.55 -17.80 -5.02
CA VAL A 109 9.36 -17.30 -6.15
C VAL A 109 10.64 -16.66 -5.61
N GLU A 110 11.75 -17.38 -5.78
CA GLU A 110 13.10 -16.90 -5.44
C GLU A 110 13.79 -16.15 -6.59
N ASP A 111 13.30 -16.31 -7.83
CA ASP A 111 13.81 -15.59 -8.99
C ASP A 111 13.68 -14.07 -8.78
N PRO A 112 14.75 -13.28 -8.91
CA PRO A 112 14.68 -11.82 -8.80
C PRO A 112 13.93 -11.15 -9.96
N ALA A 113 13.80 -11.78 -11.13
CA ALA A 113 13.28 -11.12 -12.33
C ALA A 113 11.83 -10.60 -12.18
N PRO A 114 10.87 -11.34 -11.59
CA PRO A 114 9.51 -10.83 -11.35
C PRO A 114 9.48 -9.62 -10.40
N TRP A 115 10.35 -9.61 -9.38
CA TRP A 115 10.45 -8.50 -8.43
C TRP A 115 11.04 -7.25 -9.09
N GLU A 116 12.06 -7.41 -9.93
CA GLU A 116 12.65 -6.30 -10.67
C GLU A 116 11.67 -5.72 -11.70
N LYS A 117 10.89 -6.58 -12.39
CA LYS A 117 9.83 -6.11 -13.27
C LYS A 117 8.84 -5.23 -12.52
N PHE A 118 8.34 -5.69 -11.38
CA PHE A 118 7.42 -4.89 -10.55
C PHE A 118 8.05 -3.57 -10.11
N ARG A 119 9.34 -3.58 -9.73
CA ARG A 119 10.09 -2.37 -9.36
C ARG A 119 10.06 -1.33 -10.48
N GLN A 120 10.37 -1.75 -11.71
CA GLN A 120 10.39 -0.89 -12.88
C GLN A 120 8.99 -0.36 -13.19
N ASP A 121 7.97 -1.21 -13.12
CA ASP A 121 6.58 -0.81 -13.37
C ASP A 121 6.08 0.20 -12.30
N CYS A 122 6.49 0.03 -11.04
CA CYS A 122 6.20 0.96 -9.94
C CYS A 122 6.90 2.32 -10.14
N ILE A 123 8.17 2.32 -10.54
CA ILE A 123 8.92 3.55 -10.85
C ILE A 123 8.29 4.28 -12.02
N ALA A 124 7.98 3.57 -13.11
CA ALA A 124 7.31 4.12 -14.30
C ALA A 124 5.94 4.72 -13.95
N SER A 125 5.25 4.15 -12.95
CA SER A 125 3.98 4.65 -12.46
C SER A 125 4.13 5.76 -11.39
N ASN A 126 5.35 6.22 -11.12
CA ASN A 126 5.68 7.23 -10.12
C ASN A 126 5.32 6.82 -8.69
N GLY A 127 5.77 5.63 -8.27
CA GLY A 127 5.57 5.10 -6.91
C GLY A 127 4.19 4.50 -6.69
N GLN A 128 3.45 4.31 -7.78
CA GLN A 128 2.10 3.76 -7.75
C GLN A 128 2.15 2.25 -7.91
N TRP A 129 1.18 1.57 -7.28
CA TRP A 129 1.02 0.13 -7.48
C TRP A 129 0.71 -0.14 -8.96
N PRO A 130 1.55 -0.91 -9.68
CA PRO A 130 1.34 -1.17 -11.09
C PRO A 130 0.08 -2.02 -11.29
N VAL A 131 -0.67 -1.73 -12.35
CA VAL A 131 -1.84 -2.54 -12.73
C VAL A 131 -1.30 -3.86 -13.31
N MET A 132 -1.37 -4.93 -12.53
CA MET A 132 -0.98 -6.28 -12.96
C MET A 132 -2.08 -6.96 -13.77
#